data_AF-A0A2U3LKR6-F1
#
_entry.id   AF-A0A2U3LKR6-F1
#
_cell.length_a   1.000
_cell.length_b   1.000
_cell.length_c   1.000
_cell.angle_alpha   90.00
_cell.angle_beta   90.00
_cell.angle_gamma   90.00
#
_symmetry.space_group_name_H-M   'P 1'
#
loop_
_entity.id
_entity.type
_entity.pdbx_description
1 polymer ?
#
loop_
_entity_poly.entity_id
_entity_poly.type
_entity_poly.pdbx_seq_one_letter_code
_entity_poly.pdbx_strand_id
1 'polypeptide(L)' 'MFRPVWANDICSKKAAVYKENFTNKHFVLKDIKNISGTSLPYAHLSWASFPCQDLSLAGSLGGIDAERSGLVWDSFSY' A
#
# COMPACT_ATOMS: atom_id res chain seq x y z
N MET A 1 9.54 -11.33 16.61
CA MET A 1 8.13 -11.02 16.28
C MET A 1 8.06 -9.59 15.78
N PHE A 2 7.51 -9.34 14.58
CA PHE A 2 7.38 -7.99 14.02
C PHE A 2 6.15 -7.28 14.58
N ARG A 3 6.21 -5.94 14.67
CA ARG A 3 5.07 -5.09 15.06
C ARG A 3 4.85 -4.02 13.98
N PRO A 4 3.62 -3.85 13.48
CA PRO A 4 3.33 -2.79 12.53
C PRO A 4 3.45 -1.44 13.21
N VAL A 5 4.21 -0.53 12.60
CA VAL A 5 4.35 0.87 13.03
C VAL A 5 3.58 1.83 12.13
N TRP A 6 3.19 1.36 10.94
CA TRP A 6 2.45 2.11 9.93
C TRP A 6 1.75 1.16 8.95
N ALA A 7 0.60 1.56 8.43
CA ALA A 7 -0.15 0.87 7.38
C ALA A 7 -0.96 1.88 6.56
N ASN A 8 -1.14 1.60 5.27
CA ASN A 8 -1.92 2.43 4.36
C ASN A 8 -2.72 1.58 3.36
N ASP A 9 -3.93 2.05 3.05
CA ASP A 9 -4.72 1.59 1.91
C ASP A 9 -5.67 2.74 1.52
N ILE A 10 -6.11 2.79 0.26
CA ILE A 10 -7.09 3.77 -0.23
C ILE A 10 -8.54 3.29 -0.01
N CYS A 11 -8.75 2.00 0.23
CA CYS A 11 -10.06 1.39 0.35
C CYS A 11 -10.65 1.51 1.77
N SER A 12 -11.76 2.23 1.90
CA SER A 12 -12.49 2.38 3.17
C SER A 12 -12.97 1.05 3.76
N LYS A 13 -13.35 0.07 2.92
CA LYS A 13 -13.74 -1.28 3.38
C LYS A 13 -12.56 -2.02 4.04
N LYS A 14 -11.37 -1.92 3.45
CA LYS A 14 -10.15 -2.52 4.02
C LYS A 14 -9.73 -1.81 5.31
N ALA A 15 -9.89 -0.50 5.37
CA ALA A 15 -9.67 0.27 6.59
C ALA A 15 -10.58 -0.20 7.73
N ALA A 16 -11.86 -0.45 7.46
CA ALA A 16 -12.78 -1.00 8.47
C ALA A 16 -12.29 -2.36 8.98
N VAL A 17 -11.99 -3.30 8.07
CA VAL A 17 -11.44 -4.62 8.45
C VAL A 17 -10.15 -4.49 9.27
N TYR A 18 -9.24 -3.61 8.88
CA TYR A 18 -8.00 -3.38 9.62
C TYR A 18 -8.27 -2.89 11.04
N LYS A 19 -9.18 -1.94 11.23
CA LYS A 19 -9.52 -1.34 12.53
C LYS A 19 -10.19 -2.33 13.49
N GLU A 20 -10.98 -3.25 12.96
CA GLU A 20 -11.64 -4.29 13.77
C GLU A 20 -10.63 -5.35 14.25
N ASN A 21 -9.57 -5.62 13.49
CA ASN A 21 -8.63 -6.71 13.78
C ASN A 21 -7.30 -6.23 14.39
N PHE A 22 -6.97 -4.95 14.26
CA PHE A 22 -5.70 -4.36 14.69
C PHE A 22 -5.91 -3.02 15.39
N THR A 23 -4.88 -2.55 16.10
CA THR A 23 -4.92 -1.21 16.71
C THR A 23 -4.99 -0.13 15.63
N ASN A 24 -6.03 0.71 15.66
CA ASN A 24 -6.27 1.81 14.71
C ASN A 24 -5.22 2.95 14.75
N LYS A 25 -4.19 2.88 15.59
CA LYS A 25 -3.21 3.98 15.77
C LYS A 25 -2.28 4.17 14.57
N HIS A 26 -2.15 3.17 13.70
CA HIS A 26 -1.10 3.15 12.67
C HIS A 26 -1.66 3.12 11.24
N PHE A 27 -2.98 3.20 11.06
CA PHE A 27 -3.62 3.09 9.74
C PHE A 27 -3.92 4.47 9.12
N VAL A 28 -3.48 4.66 7.87
CA VAL A 28 -3.72 5.87 7.08
C VAL A 28 -4.60 5.53 5.88
N LEU A 29 -5.83 6.05 5.85
CA LEU A 29 -6.74 5.93 4.70
C LEU A 29 -6.43 7.04 3.69
N LYS A 30 -5.55 6.76 2.73
CA LYS A 30 -5.11 7.73 1.71
C LYS A 30 -4.60 7.00 0.48
N ASP A 31 -4.62 7.67 -0.67
CA ASP A 31 -3.84 7.23 -1.83
C ASP A 31 -2.34 7.34 -1.50
N ILE A 32 -1.59 6.26 -1.74
CA ILE A 32 -0.15 6.17 -1.49
C ILE A 32 0.62 7.22 -2.31
N LYS A 33 0.13 7.63 -3.49
CA LYS A 33 0.70 8.71 -4.32
C LYS A 33 0.75 10.06 -3.62
N ASN A 34 -0.09 10.23 -2.60
CA ASN A 34 -0.18 11.47 -1.81
C ASN A 34 0.56 11.35 -0.46
N ILE A 35 1.41 10.34 -0.28
CA ILE A 35 2.21 10.12 0.92
C ILE A 35 3.68 10.35 0.56
N SER A 36 4.37 11.18 1.32
CA SER A 36 5.82 11.36 1.16
C SER A 36 6.55 10.33 2.01
N GLY A 37 7.54 9.62 1.45
CA GLY A 37 8.35 8.65 2.19
C GLY A 37 9.07 9.26 3.38
N THR A 38 9.45 10.54 3.31
CA THR A 38 10.02 11.31 4.44
C THR A 38 9.09 11.45 5.65
N SER A 39 7.77 11.27 5.47
CA SER A 39 6.79 11.32 6.56
C SER A 39 6.55 9.97 7.24
N LEU A 40 7.16 8.89 6.72
CA LEU A 40 7.01 7.55 7.26
C LEU A 40 7.90 7.35 8.50
N PRO A 41 7.44 6.61 9.52
CA PRO A 41 8.28 6.25 10.64
C PRO A 41 9.39 5.30 10.20
N TYR A 42 10.51 5.31 10.92
CA TYR A 42 11.57 4.32 10.72
C TYR A 42 11.05 2.89 10.92
N ALA A 43 11.39 2.01 9.98
CA ALA A 43 11.07 0.59 10.06
C ALA A 43 12.20 -0.26 9.44
N HIS A 44 12.47 -1.42 10.03
CA HIS A 44 13.46 -2.37 9.52
C HIS A 44 12.97 -3.19 8.32
N LEU A 45 11.65 -3.17 8.06
CA LEU A 45 11.00 -3.94 7.01
C LEU A 45 9.82 -3.14 6.46
N SER A 46 9.74 -3.07 5.14
CA SER A 46 8.56 -2.60 4.41
C SER A 46 8.03 -3.74 3.54
N TRP A 47 6.71 -3.85 3.42
CA TRP A 47 6.07 -4.73 2.46
C TRP A 47 4.86 -4.03 1.87
N ALA A 48 4.60 -4.27 0.58
CA ALA A 48 3.44 -3.75 -0.12
C ALA A 48 2.92 -4.81 -1.08
N SER A 49 1.59 -4.92 -1.19
CA SER A 49 0.92 -5.71 -2.22
C SER A 49 0.20 -4.73 -3.14
N PHE A 50 0.78 -4.45 -4.30
CA PHE A 50 0.19 -3.58 -5.32
C PHE A 50 -0.76 -4.41 -6.21
N PRO A 51 -1.81 -3.79 -6.80
CA PRO A 51 -2.77 -4.51 -7.63
C PRO A 51 -2.08 -5.09 -8.87
N CYS A 52 -2.09 -6.42 -9.00
CA CYS A 52 -1.52 -7.13 -10.15
C CYS A 52 -2.45 -7.15 -11.38
N GLN A 53 -3.50 -6.32 -11.40
CA GLN A 53 -4.55 -6.36 -12.43
C GLN A 53 -3.98 -6.18 -13.83
N ASP A 54 -2.94 -5.36 -13.99
CA ASP A 54 -2.29 -5.12 -15.27
C ASP A 54 -1.17 -6.13 -15.60
N LEU A 55 -0.87 -7.06 -14.67
CA LEU A 55 0.15 -8.11 -14.77
C LEU A 55 -0.42 -9.52 -14.86
N SER A 56 -1.72 -9.70 -14.59
CA SER A 56 -2.38 -11.01 -14.61
C SER A 56 -2.76 -11.44 -16.04
N LEU A 57 -2.78 -12.74 -16.32
CA LEU A 57 -3.17 -13.32 -17.61
C LEU A 57 -4.64 -12.98 -18.00
N ALA A 58 -5.46 -12.61 -17.02
CA ALA A 58 -6.86 -12.18 -17.18
C ALA A 58 -7.02 -10.64 -17.20
N GLY A 59 -5.92 -9.89 -17.18
CA GLY A 59 -5.85 -8.43 -17.29
C GLY A 59 -5.44 -7.96 -18.68
N SER A 60 -5.36 -6.64 -18.87
CA SER A 60 -5.09 -6.03 -20.19
C SER A 60 -3.61 -6.06 -20.63
N LEU A 61 -2.73 -6.79 -19.93
CA LEU A 61 -1.29 -6.88 -20.20
C LEU A 61 -0.60 -5.50 -20.32
N GLY A 62 -1.01 -4.54 -19.49
CA GLY A 62 -0.46 -3.18 -19.49
C GLY A 62 0.97 -3.06 -18.96
N GLY A 63 1.54 -4.13 -18.39
CA GLY A 63 2.90 -4.14 -17.87
C GLY A 63 3.02 -3.44 -16.52
N ILE A 64 4.26 -3.21 -16.06
CA ILE A 64 4.58 -2.57 -14.75
C ILE A 64 4.40 -1.05 -14.75
N ASP A 65 4.27 -0.44 -15.93
CA ASP A 65 4.13 1.01 -16.13
C ASP A 65 2.66 1.47 -16.25
N ALA A 66 1.71 0.54 -16.18
CA ALA A 66 0.29 0.86 -16.21
C ALA A 66 -0.18 1.51 -14.90
N GLU A 67 -1.28 2.26 -14.98
CA GLU A 67 -1.75 3.18 -13.93
C GLU A 67 -1.88 2.55 -12.53
N ARG A 68 -2.18 1.24 -12.46
CA ARG A 68 -2.37 0.51 -11.20
C ARG A 68 -1.17 -0.36 -10.84
N SER A 69 -0.47 -0.97 -11.78
CA SER A 69 0.76 -1.74 -11.52
C SER A 69 1.96 -0.86 -11.17
N GLY A 70 2.02 0.37 -11.70
CA GLY A 70 3.04 1.38 -11.39
C GLY A 70 3.07 1.82 -9.92
N LEU A 71 2.04 1.49 -9.13
CA LEU A 71 2.00 1.71 -7.69
C LEU A 71 3.15 1.00 -6.94
N VAL A 72 3.81 0.02 -7.56
CA VAL A 72 5.05 -0.56 -7.04
C VAL A 72 6.12 0.52 -6.83
N TRP A 73 6.23 1.51 -7.72
CA TRP A 73 7.20 2.58 -7.60
C TRP A 73 6.81 3.55 -6.49
N ASP A 74 5.53 3.94 -6.40
CA ASP A 74 5.04 4.80 -5.33
C ASP A 74 5.19 4.16 -3.94
N SER A 75 5.08 2.82 -3.86
CA SER A 75 5.20 2.08 -2.59
C SER A 75 6.62 2.00 -2.03
N PHE A 76 7.64 2.16 -2.88
CA PHE A 76 9.05 2.05 -2.50
C PHE A 76 9.87 3.32 -2.75
N SER A 77 9.26 4.37 -3.29
CA SER A 77 9.90 5.67 -3.47
C SER A 77 9.92 6.42 -2.13
N TYR A 78 11.14 6.68 -1.64
CA TYR A 78 11.41 7.45 -0.42
C TYR A 78 11.20 8.95 -0.61
#